data_AF-A0A1I7UKF3-F1
#
_entry.id   AF-A0A1I7UKF3-F1
#
_cell.length_a   1.000
_cell.length_b   1.000
_cell.length_c   1.000
_cell.angle_alpha   90.00
_cell.angle_beta   90.00
_cell.angle_gamma   90.00
#
_symmetry.space_group_name_H-M   'P 1'
#
loop_
_entity.id
_entity.type
_entity.pdbx_description
1 polymer ?
#
loop_
_entity_poly.entity_id
_entity_poly.type
_entity_poly.pdbx_seq_one_letter_code
_entity_poly.pdbx_strand_id
1 'polypeptide(L)'
;MNLHLTVAVLFLFAFDRCFGYRKVHKTVYDSSDLRAYLFGSPSILETYFSFDPSKTIFIIKEPSNPIVYESHNYYWNGYYESHSDSERICIYNITEIDNELTKVRFQNGTNPFSLIFECGKWDECCGSKCCNHISGFLIIMGCLFFLFSIAAGVFYFDC
;
A
#
# COMPACT_ATOMS: atom_id res chain seq x y z
N MET A 1 -24.17 -31.67 -24.89
CA MET A 1 -23.07 -30.94 -24.25
C MET A 1 -23.54 -30.57 -22.86
N ASN A 2 -23.02 -31.25 -21.82
CA ASN A 2 -23.62 -31.27 -20.48
C ASN A 2 -23.54 -29.91 -19.79
N LEU A 3 -24.69 -29.27 -19.57
CA LEU A 3 -24.85 -28.00 -18.85
C LEU A 3 -24.13 -28.06 -17.48
N HIS A 4 -24.21 -29.21 -16.79
CA HIS A 4 -23.49 -29.46 -15.53
C HIS A 4 -21.97 -29.32 -15.64
N LEU A 5 -21.37 -29.74 -16.75
CA LEU A 5 -19.91 -29.67 -16.94
C LEU A 5 -19.47 -28.23 -17.20
N THR A 6 -20.27 -27.46 -17.94
CA THR A 6 -20.00 -26.04 -18.22
C THR A 6 -20.14 -25.19 -16.95
N VAL A 7 -21.14 -25.47 -16.12
CA VAL A 7 -21.35 -24.79 -14.82
C VAL A 7 -20.20 -25.12 -13.85
N ALA A 8 -19.77 -26.38 -13.77
CA ALA A 8 -18.65 -26.78 -12.91
C ALA A 8 -17.32 -26.12 -13.31
N VAL A 9 -17.06 -26.00 -14.62
CA VAL A 9 -15.85 -25.31 -15.12
C VAL A 9 -15.89 -23.81 -14.80
N LEU A 10 -17.03 -23.14 -15.01
CA LEU A 10 -17.21 -21.73 -14.62
C LEU A 10 -17.06 -21.52 -13.10
N PHE A 11 -17.54 -22.48 -12.31
CA PHE A 11 -17.41 -22.45 -10.85
C PHE A 11 -15.95 -22.52 -10.42
N LEU A 12 -15.14 -23.42 -11.00
CA LEU A 12 -13.71 -23.53 -10.70
C LEU A 12 -12.94 -22.28 -11.12
N PHE A 13 -13.20 -21.73 -12.31
CA PHE A 13 -12.57 -20.49 -12.77
C PHE A 13 -12.94 -19.28 -11.89
N ALA A 14 -14.18 -19.19 -11.41
CA ALA A 14 -14.61 -18.16 -10.47
C ALA A 14 -13.94 -18.35 -9.09
N PHE A 15 -13.86 -19.59 -8.61
CA PHE A 15 -13.25 -19.93 -7.33
C PHE A 15 -11.77 -19.55 -7.28
N ASP A 16 -10.99 -19.86 -8.33
CA ASP A 16 -9.57 -19.51 -8.42
C ASP A 16 -9.34 -17.99 -8.45
N ARG A 17 -10.20 -17.25 -9.14
CA ARG A 17 -10.14 -15.77 -9.17
C ARG A 17 -10.50 -15.15 -7.81
N CYS A 18 -11.51 -15.69 -7.11
CA CYS A 18 -11.93 -15.19 -5.79
C CYS A 18 -10.93 -15.57 -4.68
N PHE A 19 -10.35 -16.79 -4.69
CA PHE A 19 -9.34 -17.20 -3.70
C PHE A 19 -7.98 -16.57 -3.93
N GLY A 20 -7.61 -16.24 -5.18
CA GLY A 20 -6.39 -15.49 -5.51
C GLY A 20 -6.33 -14.11 -4.82
N TYR A 21 -7.49 -13.52 -4.51
CA TYR A 21 -7.57 -12.24 -3.80
C TYR A 21 -7.20 -12.35 -2.31
N ARG A 22 -7.41 -13.50 -1.68
CA ARG A 22 -7.18 -13.68 -0.22
C ARG A 22 -5.70 -13.65 0.19
N LYS A 23 -4.77 -13.77 -0.77
CA LYS A 23 -3.32 -13.65 -0.50
C LYS A 23 -2.82 -12.20 -0.39
N VAL A 24 -3.66 -11.20 -0.65
CA VAL A 24 -3.27 -9.77 -0.64
C VAL A 24 -3.24 -9.17 0.78
N HIS A 25 -3.80 -9.85 1.79
CA HIS A 25 -4.00 -9.26 3.14
C HIS A 25 -2.86 -9.45 4.14
N LYS A 26 -1.67 -9.86 3.69
CA LYS A 26 -0.46 -9.85 4.53
C LYS A 26 0.80 -9.60 3.72
N THR A 27 0.71 -8.81 2.66
CA THR A 27 1.91 -8.24 2.05
C THR A 27 2.29 -7.04 2.88
N VAL A 28 3.33 -7.19 3.72
CA VAL A 28 4.03 -6.03 4.26
C VAL A 28 4.63 -5.32 3.06
N TYR A 29 4.09 -4.17 2.67
CA TYR A 29 4.63 -3.42 1.55
C TYR A 29 5.94 -2.78 2.01
N ASP A 30 7.00 -3.10 1.28
CA ASP A 30 8.29 -2.47 1.46
C ASP A 30 8.27 -1.04 0.93
N SER A 31 9.39 -0.33 1.05
CA SER A 31 9.51 1.04 0.53
C SER A 31 9.74 1.11 -0.97
N SER A 32 9.64 0.01 -1.74
CA SER A 32 10.04 -0.02 -3.15
C SER A 32 9.31 1.01 -4.00
N ASP A 33 7.99 1.11 -3.86
CA ASP A 33 7.18 2.06 -4.62
C ASP A 33 7.47 3.51 -4.20
N LEU A 34 7.63 3.75 -2.89
CA LEU A 34 8.00 5.05 -2.34
C LEU A 34 9.39 5.48 -2.83
N ARG A 35 10.36 4.56 -2.87
CA ARG A 35 11.70 4.77 -3.41
C ARG A 35 11.65 5.08 -4.90
N ALA A 36 10.88 4.31 -5.66
CA ALA A 36 10.69 4.55 -7.09
C ALA A 36 10.09 5.93 -7.35
N TYR A 37 9.17 6.41 -6.51
CA TYR A 37 8.63 7.76 -6.60
C TYR A 37 9.67 8.83 -6.26
N LEU A 38 10.36 8.70 -5.12
CA LEU A 38 11.30 9.70 -4.62
C LEU A 38 12.58 9.80 -5.46
N PHE A 39 13.10 8.67 -5.93
CA PHE A 39 14.40 8.57 -6.61
C PHE A 39 14.26 8.31 -8.12
N GLY A 40 13.07 7.96 -8.61
CA GLY A 40 12.86 7.65 -10.03
C GLY A 40 12.69 8.88 -10.93
N SER A 41 12.30 10.04 -10.38
CA SER A 41 12.18 11.30 -11.13
C SER A 41 13.15 12.35 -10.61
N PRO A 42 13.96 12.98 -11.48
CA PRO A 42 14.90 14.03 -11.07
C PRO A 42 14.17 15.26 -10.48
N SER A 43 12.97 15.60 -10.98
CA SER A 43 12.20 16.73 -10.45
C SER A 43 11.74 16.51 -9.01
N ILE A 44 11.29 15.29 -8.70
CA ILE A 44 10.87 14.91 -7.34
C ILE A 44 12.10 14.84 -6.43
N LEU A 45 13.18 14.20 -6.90
CA LEU A 45 14.43 14.10 -6.17
C LEU A 45 14.97 15.48 -5.78
N GLU A 46 15.05 16.41 -6.73
CA GLU A 46 15.52 17.78 -6.49
C GLU A 46 14.55 18.61 -5.64
N THR A 47 13.26 18.26 -5.59
CA THR A 47 12.30 18.94 -4.72
C THR A 47 12.60 18.65 -3.25
N TYR A 48 12.83 17.38 -2.91
CA TYR A 48 12.97 16.95 -1.51
C TYR A 48 14.43 16.87 -1.03
N PHE A 49 15.37 16.61 -1.94
CA PHE A 49 16.75 16.29 -1.60
C PHE A 49 17.76 17.13 -2.38
N SER A 50 18.93 17.35 -1.76
CA SER A 50 20.16 17.76 -2.44
C SER A 50 21.18 16.62 -2.38
N PHE A 51 21.76 16.26 -3.51
CA PHE A 51 22.77 15.21 -3.59
C PHE A 51 24.16 15.73 -3.22
N ASP A 52 24.82 15.08 -2.26
CA ASP A 52 26.22 15.33 -1.91
C ASP A 52 27.11 14.26 -2.58
N PRO A 53 27.84 14.61 -3.67
CA PRO A 53 28.66 13.66 -4.40
C PRO A 53 29.89 13.20 -3.61
N SER A 54 30.36 13.96 -2.62
CA SER A 54 31.55 13.61 -1.83
C SER A 54 31.27 12.46 -0.87
N LYS A 55 30.02 12.33 -0.41
CA LYS A 55 29.59 11.29 0.54
C LYS A 55 28.60 10.29 -0.07
N THR A 56 28.17 10.50 -1.32
CA THR A 56 27.11 9.72 -2.00
C THR A 56 25.83 9.60 -1.16
N ILE A 57 25.44 10.71 -0.52
CA ILE A 57 24.25 10.81 0.34
C ILE A 57 23.25 11.82 -0.21
N PHE A 58 21.99 11.66 0.18
CA PHE A 58 20.92 12.60 -0.10
C PHE A 58 20.62 13.40 1.15
N ILE A 59 20.72 14.73 1.08
CA ILE A 59 20.44 15.62 2.21
C ILE A 59 19.01 16.13 2.05
N ILE A 60 18.17 15.95 3.08
CA ILE A 60 16.81 16.49 3.12
C ILE A 60 16.90 18.02 3.13
N LYS A 61 16.23 18.67 2.18
CA LYS A 61 16.23 20.14 2.06
C LYS A 61 15.40 20.80 3.16
N GLU A 62 14.16 20.36 3.33
CA GLU A 62 13.21 20.92 4.28
C GLU A 62 12.53 19.77 5.04
N PRO A 63 13.00 19.39 6.24
CA PRO A 63 12.45 18.26 6.97
C PRO A 63 11.05 18.54 7.54
N SER A 64 10.70 19.82 7.69
CA SER A 64 9.37 20.29 8.12
C SER A 64 8.31 20.13 7.02
N ASN A 65 8.73 20.02 5.76
CA ASN A 65 7.82 19.86 4.63
C ASN A 65 7.56 18.35 4.40
N PRO A 66 6.30 17.89 4.47
CA PRO A 66 5.99 16.48 4.23
C PRO A 66 6.28 16.07 2.79
N ILE A 67 6.65 14.81 2.62
CA ILE A 67 6.68 14.15 1.33
C ILE A 67 5.24 13.79 0.96
N VAL A 68 4.73 14.37 -0.13
CA VAL A 68 3.39 14.03 -0.63
C VAL A 68 3.50 12.86 -1.60
N TYR A 69 2.92 11.72 -1.25
CA TYR A 69 2.90 10.50 -2.05
C TYR A 69 1.55 9.79 -1.93
N GLU A 70 0.95 9.41 -3.07
CA GLU A 70 -0.38 8.74 -3.12
C GLU A 70 -1.46 9.40 -2.26
N SER A 71 -1.51 10.75 -2.22
CA SER A 71 -2.45 11.54 -1.41
C SER A 71 -2.22 11.49 0.11
N HIS A 72 -1.10 10.94 0.56
CA HIS A 72 -0.68 10.93 1.96
C HIS A 72 0.55 11.81 2.17
N ASN A 73 0.61 12.42 3.35
CA ASN A 73 1.75 13.22 3.80
C ASN A 73 2.65 12.34 4.66
N TYR A 74 3.88 12.13 4.20
CA TYR A 74 4.90 11.37 4.91
C TYR A 74 5.86 12.34 5.60
N TYR A 75 5.93 12.25 6.91
CA TYR A 75 6.76 13.09 7.76
C TYR A 75 7.98 12.33 8.23
N TRP A 76 9.12 13.03 8.29
CA TRP A 76 10.30 12.49 8.93
C TRP A 76 10.10 12.41 10.43
N ASN A 77 10.74 11.43 11.07
CA ASN A 77 10.70 11.33 12.51
C ASN A 77 11.12 12.65 13.20
N GLY A 78 10.32 13.10 14.17
CA GLY A 78 10.55 14.32 14.93
C GLY A 78 9.93 15.58 14.31
N TYR A 79 9.43 15.51 13.07
CA TYR A 79 8.77 16.59 12.34
C TYR A 79 7.28 16.31 12.09
N TYR A 80 6.77 15.20 12.61
CA TYR A 80 5.36 14.89 12.55
C TYR A 80 4.60 15.76 13.56
N GLU A 81 3.70 16.59 13.06
CA GLU A 81 2.72 17.30 13.86
C GLU A 81 1.40 16.53 13.81
N SER A 82 0.92 16.09 14.98
CA SER A 82 -0.36 15.39 15.06
C SER A 82 -1.49 16.36 14.72
N HIS A 83 -2.22 16.06 13.65
CA HIS A 83 -3.47 16.73 13.35
C HIS A 83 -4.59 16.14 14.21
N SER A 84 -5.52 16.97 14.69
CA SER A 84 -6.60 16.54 15.62
C SER A 84 -7.54 15.49 15.03
N ASP A 85 -7.52 15.32 13.72
CA ASP A 85 -8.48 14.52 12.96
C ASP A 85 -7.88 13.18 12.49
N SER A 86 -6.63 12.88 12.82
CA SER A 86 -5.99 11.66 12.36
C SER A 86 -6.39 10.44 13.20
N GLU A 87 -7.27 9.63 12.62
CA GLU A 87 -7.83 8.45 13.28
C GLU A 87 -6.86 7.25 13.28
N ARG A 88 -5.82 7.23 12.42
CA ARG A 88 -4.80 6.17 12.41
C ARG A 88 -3.43 6.67 11.92
N ILE A 89 -2.43 6.55 12.78
CA ILE A 89 -1.03 6.91 12.51
C ILE A 89 -0.23 5.64 12.23
N CYS A 90 0.51 5.64 11.13
CA CYS A 90 1.38 4.55 10.69
C CYS A 90 2.84 4.99 10.71
N ILE A 91 3.70 4.08 11.17
CA ILE A 91 5.15 4.33 11.28
C ILE A 91 5.86 3.28 10.43
N TYR A 92 6.57 3.75 9.40
CA TYR A 92 7.45 2.92 8.60
C TYR A 92 8.89 3.10 9.07
N ASN A 93 9.50 2.04 9.59
CA ASN A 93 10.88 2.05 10.02
C ASN A 93 11.80 1.84 8.81
N ILE A 94 12.78 2.72 8.64
CA ILE A 94 13.78 2.60 7.58
C ILE A 94 14.83 1.59 8.05
N THR A 95 15.04 0.56 7.26
CA THR A 95 15.94 -0.56 7.50
C THR A 95 16.98 -0.67 6.39
N GLU A 96 17.99 -1.53 6.56
CA GLU A 96 19.05 -1.73 5.55
C GLU A 96 18.53 -2.20 4.18
N ILE A 97 17.33 -2.80 4.15
CA ILE A 97 16.67 -3.29 2.93
C ILE A 97 16.23 -2.12 2.03
N ASP A 98 16.05 -0.93 2.59
CA ASP A 98 15.51 0.25 1.91
C ASP A 98 16.55 1.02 1.08
N ASN A 99 17.77 0.48 0.93
CA ASN A 99 18.89 0.93 0.09
C ASN A 99 19.04 2.47 -0.03
N GLU A 100 18.41 3.12 -1.03
CA GLU A 100 18.55 4.57 -1.25
C GLU A 100 18.04 5.40 -0.06
N LEU A 101 16.97 4.97 0.63
CA LEU A 101 16.48 5.66 1.82
C LEU A 101 17.50 5.63 2.97
N THR A 102 18.34 4.59 3.05
CA THR A 102 19.41 4.49 4.05
C THR A 102 20.54 5.50 3.81
N LYS A 103 20.61 6.10 2.62
CA LYS A 103 21.57 7.15 2.24
C LYS A 103 21.03 8.57 2.48
N VAL A 104 19.79 8.69 2.95
CA VAL A 104 19.17 9.98 3.27
C VAL A 104 19.66 10.48 4.63
N ARG A 105 19.97 11.77 4.74
CA ARG A 105 20.44 12.42 5.96
C ARG A 105 19.71 13.75 6.15
N PHE A 106 19.52 14.13 7.41
CA PHE A 106 19.17 15.51 7.74
C PHE A 106 20.37 16.43 7.50
N GLN A 107 20.13 17.73 7.35
CA GLN A 107 21.18 18.73 7.22
C GLN A 107 22.15 18.74 8.42
N ASN A 108 21.67 18.34 9.60
CA ASN A 108 22.48 18.16 10.81
C ASN A 108 23.37 16.90 10.79
N GLY A 109 23.30 16.09 9.73
CA GLY A 109 24.09 14.86 9.56
C GLY A 109 23.48 13.62 10.22
N THR A 110 22.37 13.75 10.94
CA THR A 110 21.65 12.62 11.55
C THR A 110 20.85 11.84 10.50
N ASN A 111 20.59 10.57 10.77
CA ASN A 111 19.84 9.69 9.87
C ASN A 111 18.36 9.68 10.29
N PRO A 112 17.40 9.83 9.36
CA PRO A 112 16.01 9.52 9.65
C PRO A 112 15.87 8.02 9.90
N PHE A 113 15.23 7.64 11.00
CA PHE A 113 15.01 6.22 11.35
C PHE A 113 13.62 5.72 10.99
N SER A 114 12.65 6.63 10.84
CA SER A 114 11.28 6.28 10.46
C SER A 114 10.61 7.41 9.70
N LEU A 115 9.60 7.02 8.93
CA LEU A 115 8.62 7.87 8.26
C LEU A 115 7.26 7.66 8.94
N ILE A 116 6.58 8.76 9.25
CA ILE A 116 5.28 8.76 9.91
C ILE A 116 4.27 9.28 8.90
N PHE A 117 3.17 8.55 8.70
CA PHE A 117 2.11 8.94 7.79
C PHE A 117 0.76 8.56 8.40
N GLU A 118 -0.30 9.19 7.92
CA GLU A 118 -1.65 8.98 8.43
C GLU A 118 -2.47 8.22 7.39
N CYS A 119 -3.30 7.28 7.85
CA CYS A 119 -4.22 6.53 7.01
C CYS A 119 -5.68 6.86 7.38
N GLY A 120 -6.59 6.62 6.45
CA GLY A 120 -8.02 6.79 6.69
C GLY A 120 -8.57 5.85 7.76
N LYS A 121 -9.75 6.19 8.31
CA LYS A 121 -10.48 5.42 9.34
C LYS A 121 -10.56 3.92 9.06
N TRP A 122 -10.82 3.59 7.80
CA TRP A 122 -11.10 2.24 7.32
C TRP A 122 -9.87 1.54 6.75
N ASP A 123 -8.74 2.24 6.73
CA ASP A 123 -7.49 1.73 6.21
C ASP A 123 -6.60 1.22 7.35
N GLU A 124 -5.70 0.29 7.04
CA GLU A 124 -4.72 -0.23 7.98
C GLU A 124 -3.29 0.10 7.54
N CYS A 125 -2.36 0.07 8.49
CA CYS A 125 -0.93 0.24 8.21
C CYS A 125 -0.37 -1.04 7.58
N CYS A 126 0.03 -0.96 6.31
CA CYS A 126 0.61 -2.08 5.56
C CYS A 126 2.08 -1.86 5.22
N GLY A 127 2.91 -1.48 6.20
CA GLY A 127 4.31 -1.13 5.94
C GLY A 127 4.42 0.31 5.46
N SER A 128 4.79 0.54 4.20
CA SER A 128 5.00 1.89 3.64
C SER A 128 3.72 2.56 3.12
N LYS A 129 2.58 1.85 3.11
CA LYS A 129 1.30 2.30 2.53
C LYS A 129 0.10 1.98 3.43
N CYS A 130 -1.03 2.59 3.10
CA CYS A 130 -2.34 2.29 3.67
C CYS A 130 -3.06 1.21 2.82
N CYS A 131 -3.60 0.16 3.44
CA CYS A 131 -4.48 -0.79 2.75
C CYS A 131 -5.93 -0.65 3.20
N ASN A 132 -6.86 -0.81 2.27
CA ASN A 132 -8.29 -0.83 2.57
C ASN A 132 -8.88 -2.25 2.46
N HIS A 133 -9.36 -2.79 3.59
CA HIS A 133 -10.03 -4.09 3.66
C HIS A 133 -11.41 -4.16 2.97
N ILE A 134 -12.06 -3.01 2.75
CA ILE A 134 -13.42 -2.94 2.21
C ILE A 134 -13.46 -3.51 0.78
N SER A 135 -12.42 -3.23 -0.01
CA SER A 135 -12.34 -3.73 -1.39
C SER A 135 -12.38 -5.26 -1.46
N GLY A 136 -11.66 -5.94 -0.56
CA GLY A 136 -11.67 -7.40 -0.48
C GLY A 136 -12.97 -7.98 0.02
N PHE A 137 -13.56 -7.36 1.04
CA PHE A 137 -14.85 -7.78 1.57
C PHE A 137 -15.96 -7.70 0.51
N LEU A 138 -16.04 -6.59 -0.24
CA LEU A 138 -17.04 -6.42 -1.30
C LEU A 138 -16.89 -7.43 -2.43
N ILE A 139 -15.65 -7.74 -2.83
CA ILE A 139 -15.39 -8.77 -3.84
C ILE A 139 -15.82 -10.15 -3.36
N ILE A 140 -15.51 -10.51 -2.10
CA ILE A 140 -15.94 -11.78 -1.51
C ILE A 140 -17.47 -11.88 -1.44
N MET A 141 -18.13 -10.81 -1.00
CA MET A 141 -19.60 -10.77 -0.94
C MET A 141 -20.23 -10.88 -2.34
N GLY A 142 -19.65 -10.22 -3.34
CA GLY A 142 -20.04 -10.37 -4.74
C GLY A 142 -19.88 -11.80 -5.26
N CYS A 143 -18.75 -12.45 -4.94
CA CYS A 143 -18.51 -13.85 -5.28
C CYS A 143 -19.57 -14.76 -4.63
N LEU A 144 -19.86 -14.60 -3.32
CA LEU A 144 -20.85 -15.42 -2.61
C LEU A 144 -22.27 -15.26 -3.19
N PHE A 145 -22.67 -14.03 -3.52
CA PHE A 145 -23.96 -13.75 -4.13
C PHE A 145 -24.10 -14.40 -5.52
N PHE A 146 -23.03 -14.35 -6.32
CA PHE A 146 -23.00 -15.00 -7.63
C PHE A 146 -23.12 -16.52 -7.53
N LEU A 147 -22.41 -17.15 -6.59
CA LEU A 147 -22.51 -18.60 -6.36
C LEU A 147 -23.91 -19.01 -5.87
N PHE A 148 -24.52 -18.22 -4.99
CA PHE A 148 -25.90 -18.44 -4.54
C PHE A 148 -26.91 -18.35 -5.70
N SER A 149 -26.75 -17.37 -6.58
CA SER A 149 -27.63 -17.17 -7.74
C SER A 149 -27.55 -18.32 -8.74
N ILE A 150 -26.34 -18.86 -8.97
CA ILE A 150 -26.16 -20.06 -9.81
C ILE A 150 -26.83 -21.27 -9.18
N ALA A 151 -26.62 -21.50 -7.87
CA ALA A 151 -27.24 -22.63 -7.19
C ALA A 151 -28.77 -22.54 -7.26
N ALA A 152 -29.36 -21.38 -6.93
CA ALA A 152 -30.79 -21.15 -7.01
C ALA A 152 -31.34 -21.32 -8.43
N GLY A 153 -30.62 -20.84 -9.45
CA GLY A 153 -31.00 -21.00 -10.86
C GLY A 153 -30.99 -22.44 -11.33
N VAL A 154 -30.03 -23.26 -10.88
CA VAL A 154 -30.01 -24.71 -11.14
C VAL A 154 -31.21 -25.39 -10.48
N PHE A 155 -31.48 -25.10 -9.20
CA PHE A 155 -32.66 -25.64 -8.50
C PHE A 155 -34.00 -25.26 -9.14
N TYR A 156 -34.09 -24.06 -9.73
CA TYR A 156 -35.31 -23.59 -10.40
C TYR A 156 -35.51 -24.22 -11.79
N PHE A 157 -34.44 -24.66 -12.46
CA PHE A 157 -34.50 -25.37 -13.74
C PHE A 157 -34.70 -26.88 -13.59
N ASP A 158 -34.43 -27.44 -12.40
CA ASP A 158 -34.62 -28.85 -12.04
C ASP A 158 -36.00 -29.15 -11.40
N CYS A 159 -36.92 -28.17 -11.35
CA CYS A 159 -38.33 -28.36 -10.93
C CYS A 159 -39.30 -28.31 -12.12
#